data_AF-A0A0B8P0W8-F1
#
_entry.id   AF-A0A0B8P0W8-F1
#
_cell.length_a   1.000
_cell.length_b   1.000
_cell.length_c   1.000
_cell.angle_alpha   90.00
_cell.angle_beta   90.00
_cell.angle_gamma   90.00
#
_symmetry.space_group_name_H-M   'P 1'
#
loop_
_entity.id
_entity.type
_entity.pdbx_description
1 polymer ?
#
loop_
_entity_poly.entity_id
_entity_poly.type
_entity_poly.pdbx_seq_one_letter_code
_entity_poly.pdbx_strand_id
1 'polypeptide(L)'
;MEVELLEIQQFLAQYPPFNALPEEVLAEVTHNTEISYVREGKSVVQLGETIEEFYVIRSGVIEISRRNGQLYNRLDEGAVFGQMALLSSGRVLFPAKAIEDSLLYCIPSEIFQNLYDNYDSFADFVAAEDSTRLRRAIASNDDNDLTTIKVRELISRPVFTINDTESIRDAAILMDEENTSCLIINSEEPHLKDEIQGILTDRDLCTRAIARGADLDSPLSSVMTKDVITLDSNAYVYEAMLTMQRYNVHHLPLMRKGKPLGLSRHRILCVMNRRTRYFS
;
A
#
# COMPACT_ATOMS: atom_id res chain seq x y z
N MET A 1 -27.69 -10.09 18.60
CA MET A 1 -26.76 -10.75 17.68
C MET A 1 -27.21 -10.68 16.22
N GLU A 2 -28.19 -11.44 15.72
CA GLU A 2 -28.55 -11.37 14.28
C GLU A 2 -29.01 -9.97 13.81
N VAL A 3 -29.76 -9.25 14.66
CA VAL A 3 -30.25 -7.89 14.34
C VAL A 3 -29.10 -6.87 14.30
N GLU A 4 -28.14 -6.96 15.23
CA GLU A 4 -27.00 -6.04 15.30
C GLU A 4 -26.02 -6.23 14.13
N LEU A 5 -25.78 -7.49 13.73
CA LEU A 5 -24.98 -7.81 12.55
C LEU A 5 -25.68 -7.30 11.28
N LEU A 6 -26.99 -7.46 11.18
CA LEU A 6 -27.74 -6.94 10.03
C LEU A 6 -27.64 -5.41 9.93
N GLU A 7 -27.68 -4.70 11.06
CA GLU A 7 -27.51 -3.24 11.07
C GLU A 7 -26.10 -2.82 10.63
N ILE A 8 -25.05 -3.49 11.10
CA ILE A 8 -23.66 -3.23 10.67
C ILE A 8 -23.53 -3.49 9.16
N GLN A 9 -24.01 -4.63 8.68
CA GLN A 9 -23.91 -5.00 7.27
C GLN A 9 -24.64 -3.99 6.38
N GLN A 10 -25.87 -3.62 6.75
CA GLN A 10 -26.64 -2.60 6.03
C GLN A 10 -25.97 -1.24 6.05
N PHE A 11 -25.33 -0.86 7.15
CA PHE A 11 -24.57 0.37 7.23
C PHE A 11 -23.36 0.34 6.30
N LEU A 12 -22.52 -0.69 6.39
CA LEU A 12 -21.33 -0.83 5.55
C LEU A 12 -21.71 -0.82 4.06
N ALA A 13 -22.75 -1.55 3.67
CA ALA A 13 -23.23 -1.61 2.28
C ALA A 13 -23.64 -0.25 1.67
N GLN A 14 -23.87 0.79 2.48
CA GLN A 14 -24.22 2.12 1.99
C GLN A 14 -23.01 2.97 1.57
N TYR A 15 -21.82 2.67 2.11
CA TYR A 15 -20.65 3.53 1.97
C TYR A 15 -19.51 2.85 1.21
N PRO A 16 -18.80 3.57 0.33
CA PRO A 16 -17.52 3.09 -0.20
C PRO A 16 -16.51 2.86 0.93
N PRO A 17 -15.61 1.87 0.81
CA PRO A 17 -15.46 0.94 -0.32
C PRO A 17 -16.42 -0.27 -0.28
N PHE A 18 -17.18 -0.44 0.80
CA PHE A 18 -17.95 -1.64 1.09
C PHE A 18 -19.19 -1.82 0.20
N ASN A 19 -19.78 -0.72 -0.28
CA ASN A 19 -20.93 -0.74 -1.19
C ASN A 19 -20.67 -1.44 -2.55
N ALA A 20 -19.40 -1.68 -2.89
CA ALA A 20 -18.98 -2.38 -4.11
C ALA A 20 -18.63 -3.85 -3.86
N LEU A 21 -18.72 -4.35 -2.62
CA LEU A 21 -18.37 -5.72 -2.26
C LEU A 21 -19.58 -6.67 -2.41
N PRO A 22 -19.35 -7.95 -2.74
CA PRO A 22 -20.40 -8.97 -2.70
C PRO A 22 -21.00 -9.14 -1.30
N GLU A 23 -22.27 -9.54 -1.24
CA GLU A 23 -23.00 -9.71 0.02
C GLU A 23 -22.36 -10.73 0.97
N GLU A 24 -21.84 -11.83 0.42
CA GLU A 24 -21.13 -12.88 1.19
C GLU A 24 -19.88 -12.31 1.89
N VAL A 25 -19.16 -11.41 1.22
CA VAL A 25 -17.96 -10.75 1.73
C VAL A 25 -18.34 -9.73 2.80
N LEU A 26 -19.42 -8.98 2.59
CA LEU A 26 -19.94 -8.05 3.60
C LEU A 26 -20.37 -8.78 4.87
N ALA A 27 -20.95 -9.98 4.75
CA ALA A 27 -21.30 -10.81 5.89
C ALA A 27 -20.04 -11.25 6.67
N GLU A 28 -18.96 -11.63 5.98
CA GLU A 28 -17.67 -11.96 6.60
C GLU A 28 -17.07 -10.76 7.35
N VAL A 29 -17.02 -9.59 6.70
CA VAL A 29 -16.52 -8.34 7.32
C VAL A 29 -17.32 -8.01 8.56
N THR A 30 -18.65 -8.08 8.46
CA THR A 30 -19.58 -7.79 9.55
C THR A 30 -19.38 -8.72 10.74
N HIS A 31 -19.18 -10.02 10.49
CA HIS A 31 -18.98 -11.00 11.56
C HIS A 31 -17.71 -10.75 12.37
N ASN A 32 -16.68 -10.21 11.72
CA ASN A 32 -15.38 -9.92 12.34
C ASN A 32 -15.25 -8.47 12.81
N THR A 33 -16.31 -7.66 12.70
CA THR A 33 -16.28 -6.25 13.11
C THR A 33 -16.51 -6.11 14.60
N GLU A 34 -15.61 -5.40 15.29
CA GLU A 34 -15.81 -4.97 16.67
C GLU A 34 -16.34 -3.53 16.73
N ILE A 35 -17.11 -3.22 17.77
CA ILE A 35 -17.66 -1.87 17.99
C ILE A 35 -16.85 -1.17 19.08
N SER A 36 -16.32 0.02 18.78
CA SER A 36 -15.60 0.86 19.72
C SER A 36 -16.30 2.20 19.92
N TYR A 37 -16.55 2.56 21.18
CA TYR A 37 -17.08 3.87 21.55
C TYR A 37 -15.96 4.77 22.07
N VAL A 38 -15.83 5.96 21.48
CA VAL A 38 -14.80 6.94 21.81
C VAL A 38 -15.47 8.23 22.24
N ARG A 39 -15.18 8.68 23.46
CA ARG A 39 -15.70 9.95 23.98
C ARG A 39 -15.06 11.14 23.29
N GLU A 40 -15.82 12.23 23.19
CA GLU A 40 -15.30 13.52 22.75
C GLU A 40 -13.99 13.86 23.48
N GLY A 41 -13.01 14.34 22.72
CA GLY A 41 -11.72 14.76 23.24
C GLY A 41 -10.72 13.62 23.42
N LYS A 42 -11.09 12.34 23.20
CA LYS A 42 -10.17 11.20 23.31
C LYS A 42 -9.52 10.85 21.99
N SER A 43 -8.24 10.48 22.05
CA SER A 43 -7.52 9.95 20.90
C SER A 43 -8.05 8.55 20.56
N VAL A 44 -8.27 8.29 19.28
CA VAL A 44 -8.56 6.95 18.76
C VAL A 44 -7.24 6.22 18.52
N VAL A 45 -6.30 6.86 17.83
CA VAL A 45 -4.95 6.33 17.55
C VAL A 45 -3.90 7.43 17.71
N GLN A 46 -2.73 7.09 18.23
CA GLN A 46 -1.66 8.04 18.53
C GLN A 46 -0.50 7.94 17.54
N LEU A 47 0.24 9.04 17.36
CA LEU A 47 1.39 9.06 16.46
C LEU A 47 2.44 8.03 16.89
N GLY A 48 2.84 7.15 15.96
CA GLY A 48 3.85 6.11 16.17
C GLY A 48 3.35 4.86 16.89
N GLU A 49 2.07 4.84 17.30
CA GLU A 49 1.40 3.64 17.78
C GLU A 49 1.28 2.61 16.66
N THR A 50 1.33 1.32 17.01
CA THR A 50 1.03 0.25 16.07
C THR A 50 -0.45 -0.07 16.17
N ILE A 51 -1.13 -0.15 15.04
CA ILE A 51 -2.54 -0.54 14.97
C ILE A 51 -2.70 -1.79 14.12
N GLU A 52 -3.71 -2.58 14.47
CA GLU A 52 -4.08 -3.81 13.75
C GLU A 52 -5.53 -3.76 13.25
N GLU A 53 -6.21 -2.62 13.38
CA GLU A 53 -7.56 -2.44 12.89
C GLU A 53 -7.67 -1.34 11.82
N PHE A 54 -8.62 -1.55 10.91
CA PHE A 54 -9.13 -0.57 9.97
C PHE A 54 -10.45 -0.02 10.52
N TYR A 55 -10.62 1.30 10.54
CA TYR A 55 -11.75 1.93 11.21
C TYR A 55 -12.74 2.51 10.23
N VAL A 56 -14.03 2.26 10.49
CA VAL A 56 -15.17 2.91 9.81
C VAL A 56 -15.96 3.71 10.84
N ILE A 57 -16.30 4.95 10.52
CA ILE A 57 -17.06 5.82 11.43
C ILE A 57 -18.54 5.51 11.28
N ARG A 58 -19.15 4.90 12.30
CA ARG A 58 -20.59 4.65 12.31
C ARG A 58 -21.37 5.91 12.70
N SER A 59 -20.85 6.70 13.62
CA SER A 59 -21.43 7.98 14.02
C SER A 59 -20.39 8.85 14.72
N GLY A 60 -20.60 10.17 14.72
CA GLY A 60 -19.70 11.15 15.31
C GLY A 60 -18.68 11.68 14.31
N VAL A 61 -17.66 12.38 14.82
CA VAL A 61 -16.66 13.05 13.99
C VAL A 61 -15.25 12.80 14.53
N ILE A 62 -14.38 12.33 13.64
CA ILE A 62 -12.97 12.06 13.92
C ILE A 62 -12.10 13.11 13.22
N GLU A 63 -11.29 13.81 13.99
CA GLU A 63 -10.26 14.71 13.50
C GLU A 63 -8.95 13.95 13.32
N ILE A 64 -8.40 14.03 12.11
CA ILE A 64 -7.06 13.54 11.78
C ILE A 64 -6.12 14.74 11.81
N SER A 65 -4.99 14.59 12.48
CA SER A 65 -3.96 15.62 12.58
C SER A 65 -2.64 15.16 11.99
N ARG A 66 -1.79 16.13 11.61
CA ARG A 66 -0.39 15.91 11.22
C ARG A 66 0.49 15.69 12.46
N ARG A 67 1.78 15.36 12.28
CA ARG A 67 2.69 15.19 13.42
C ARG A 67 2.97 16.50 14.15
N ASN A 68 2.92 17.64 13.44
CA ASN A 68 3.00 18.97 14.04
C ASN A 68 1.71 19.40 14.80
N GLY A 69 0.68 18.55 14.82
CA GLY A 69 -0.60 18.82 15.49
C GLY A 69 -1.58 19.66 14.69
N GLN A 70 -1.24 20.10 13.47
CA GLN A 70 -2.18 20.81 12.61
C GLN A 70 -3.27 19.88 12.10
N LEU A 71 -4.47 20.45 11.93
CA LEU A 71 -5.61 19.77 11.33
C LEU A 71 -5.26 19.27 9.93
N TYR A 72 -5.37 17.96 9.73
CA TYR A 72 -5.24 17.34 8.41
C TYR A 72 -6.61 17.17 7.76
N ASN A 73 -7.55 16.54 8.46
CA ASN A 73 -8.91 16.36 7.97
C ASN A 73 -9.91 16.14 9.11
N ARG A 74 -11.20 16.29 8.81
CA ARG A 74 -12.29 15.80 9.65
C ARG A 74 -13.08 14.78 8.86
N LEU A 75 -13.43 13.70 9.55
CA LEU A 75 -14.14 12.57 9.02
C LEU A 75 -15.42 12.35 9.78
N ASP A 76 -16.49 12.11 9.05
CA ASP A 76 -17.84 11.91 9.54
C ASP A 76 -18.34 10.51 9.18
N GLU A 77 -19.63 10.26 9.45
CA GLU A 77 -20.31 9.00 9.23
C GLU A 77 -20.05 8.40 7.84
N GLY A 78 -19.66 7.12 7.83
CA GLY A 78 -19.35 6.35 6.62
C GLY A 78 -17.91 6.51 6.14
N ALA A 79 -17.15 7.49 6.65
CA ALA A 79 -15.75 7.62 6.31
C ALA A 79 -14.87 6.58 7.00
N VAL A 80 -13.71 6.32 6.40
CA VAL A 80 -12.74 5.33 6.87
C VAL A 80 -11.38 5.95 7.21
N PHE A 81 -10.64 5.32 8.11
CA PHE A 81 -9.26 5.68 8.43
C PHE A 81 -8.45 4.48 8.97
N GLY A 82 -7.12 4.66 9.08
CA GLY A 82 -6.19 3.62 9.55
C GLY A 82 -5.45 2.88 8.42
N GLN A 83 -5.97 2.93 7.18
CA GLN A 83 -5.39 2.27 6.01
C GLN A 83 -3.91 2.59 5.80
N MET A 84 -3.49 3.84 6.04
CA MET A 84 -2.10 4.25 5.81
C MET A 84 -1.13 3.50 6.74
N ALA A 85 -1.52 3.30 8.00
CA ALA A 85 -0.72 2.56 8.96
C ALA A 85 -0.67 1.08 8.59
N LEU A 86 -1.82 0.47 8.26
CA LEU A 86 -1.91 -0.93 7.84
C LEU A 86 -1.10 -1.23 6.57
N LEU A 87 -1.03 -0.28 5.63
CA LEU A 87 -0.19 -0.39 4.44
C LEU A 87 1.30 -0.09 4.71
N SER A 88 1.61 0.64 5.79
CA SER A 88 2.95 1.15 6.11
C SER A 88 3.46 0.63 7.45
N SER A 89 3.72 -0.68 7.55
CA SER A 89 4.31 -1.38 8.71
C SER A 89 3.49 -1.40 10.00
N GLY A 90 2.21 -1.04 9.93
CA GLY A 90 1.29 -0.96 11.07
C GLY A 90 1.41 0.32 11.90
N ARG A 91 2.36 1.21 11.59
CA ARG A 91 2.63 2.41 12.40
C ARG A 91 1.80 3.61 11.97
N VAL A 92 1.15 4.24 12.95
CA VAL A 92 0.33 5.43 12.76
C VAL A 92 1.20 6.63 12.41
N LEU A 93 0.95 7.22 11.24
CA LEU A 93 1.57 8.46 10.78
C LEU A 93 0.72 9.70 11.08
N PHE A 94 -0.60 9.53 11.10
CA PHE A 94 -1.57 10.58 11.36
C PHE A 94 -2.41 10.20 12.57
N PRO A 95 -2.18 10.81 13.75
CA PRO A 95 -3.03 10.57 14.90
C PRO A 95 -4.47 11.00 14.60
N ALA A 96 -5.41 10.28 15.22
CA ALA A 96 -6.84 10.55 15.08
C ALA A 96 -7.47 10.75 16.46
N LYS A 97 -8.40 11.70 16.56
CA LYS A 97 -9.05 12.09 17.81
C LYS A 97 -10.54 12.32 17.58
N ALA A 98 -11.38 11.82 18.48
CA ALA A 98 -12.80 12.11 18.47
C ALA A 98 -13.05 13.57 18.91
N ILE A 99 -13.76 14.33 18.09
CA ILE A 99 -14.21 15.69 18.42
C ILE A 99 -15.69 15.74 18.81
N GLU A 100 -16.38 14.62 18.67
CA GLU A 100 -17.72 14.35 19.20
C GLU A 100 -17.72 12.91 19.74
N ASP A 101 -18.69 12.56 20.57
CA ASP A 101 -18.90 11.17 20.97
C ASP A 101 -19.12 10.31 19.72
N SER A 102 -18.21 9.35 19.51
CA SER A 102 -18.09 8.63 18.25
C SER A 102 -18.21 7.13 18.46
N LEU A 103 -18.82 6.46 17.49
CA LEU A 103 -18.93 5.01 17.44
C LEU A 103 -18.23 4.53 16.17
N LEU A 104 -17.31 3.59 16.34
CA LEU A 104 -16.44 3.09 15.30
C LEU A 104 -16.67 1.60 15.11
N TYR A 105 -16.61 1.16 13.86
CA TYR A 105 -16.46 -0.23 13.49
C TYR A 105 -14.98 -0.51 13.24
N CYS A 106 -14.42 -1.43 14.01
CA CYS A 106 -13.04 -1.84 13.96
C CYS A 106 -12.97 -3.17 13.19
N ILE A 107 -12.38 -3.15 12.01
CA ILE A 107 -12.22 -4.31 11.13
C ILE A 107 -10.78 -4.82 11.28
N PRO A 108 -10.56 -6.11 11.60
CA PRO A 108 -9.22 -6.66 11.76
C PRO A 108 -8.36 -6.50 10.51
N SER A 109 -7.06 -6.30 10.70
CA SER A 109 -6.09 -6.13 9.62
C SER A 109 -6.08 -7.30 8.65
N GLU A 110 -6.29 -8.54 9.12
CA GLU A 110 -6.39 -9.74 8.28
C GLU A 110 -7.53 -9.62 7.26
N ILE A 111 -8.70 -9.16 7.70
CA ILE A 111 -9.86 -8.91 6.83
C ILE A 111 -9.53 -7.76 5.87
N PHE A 112 -8.95 -6.66 6.36
CA PHE A 112 -8.53 -5.55 5.50
C PHE A 112 -7.56 -5.99 4.40
N GLN A 113 -6.54 -6.80 4.72
CA GLN A 113 -5.57 -7.30 3.74
C GLN A 113 -6.24 -8.21 2.72
N ASN A 114 -7.11 -9.11 3.16
CA ASN A 114 -7.90 -9.96 2.27
C ASN A 114 -8.73 -9.11 1.27
N LEU A 115 -9.41 -8.07 1.77
CA LEU A 115 -10.18 -7.16 0.92
C LEU A 115 -9.29 -6.39 -0.06
N TYR A 116 -8.14 -5.91 0.41
CA TYR A 116 -7.20 -5.13 -0.39
C TYR A 116 -6.53 -5.96 -1.49
N ASP A 117 -6.22 -7.22 -1.23
CA ASP A 117 -5.54 -8.11 -2.19
C ASP A 117 -6.50 -8.68 -3.23
N ASN A 118 -7.76 -8.96 -2.84
CA ASN A 118 -8.71 -9.70 -3.68
C ASN A 118 -9.79 -8.85 -4.35
N TYR A 119 -9.99 -7.59 -3.96
CA TYR A 119 -11.05 -6.73 -4.51
C TYR A 119 -10.51 -5.40 -5.03
N ASP A 120 -10.41 -5.31 -6.37
CA ASP A 120 -9.88 -4.11 -7.04
C ASP A 120 -10.63 -2.83 -6.67
N SER A 121 -11.97 -2.89 -6.54
CA SER A 121 -12.78 -1.73 -6.15
C SER A 121 -12.43 -1.20 -4.75
N PHE A 122 -12.16 -2.10 -3.81
CA PHE A 122 -11.72 -1.76 -2.46
C PHE A 122 -10.31 -1.17 -2.48
N ALA A 123 -9.39 -1.84 -3.15
CA ALA A 123 -8.00 -1.42 -3.23
C ALA A 123 -7.85 -0.08 -3.96
N ASP A 124 -8.63 0.16 -5.01
CA ASP A 124 -8.65 1.42 -5.76
C ASP A 124 -9.20 2.56 -4.91
N PHE A 125 -10.25 2.33 -4.14
CA PHE A 125 -10.78 3.33 -3.22
C PHE A 125 -9.75 3.71 -2.14
N VAL A 126 -9.18 2.71 -1.47
CA VAL A 126 -8.16 2.91 -0.41
C VAL A 126 -6.96 3.68 -0.98
N ALA A 127 -6.48 3.29 -2.16
CA ALA A 127 -5.40 4.00 -2.83
C ALA A 127 -5.79 5.43 -3.28
N ALA A 128 -7.05 5.65 -3.68
CA ALA A 128 -7.55 6.93 -4.15
C ALA A 128 -7.79 7.94 -3.02
N GLU A 129 -8.39 7.52 -1.90
CA GLU A 129 -8.60 8.38 -0.73
C GLU A 129 -7.28 8.90 -0.18
N ASP A 130 -6.30 8.02 -0.02
CA ASP A 130 -4.98 8.39 0.48
C ASP A 130 -4.31 9.39 -0.48
N SER A 131 -4.40 9.16 -1.79
CA SER A 131 -3.81 10.06 -2.80
C SER A 131 -4.49 11.44 -2.90
N THR A 132 -5.81 11.52 -2.70
CA THR A 132 -6.58 12.76 -2.82
C THR A 132 -6.39 13.65 -1.59
N ARG A 133 -6.31 13.03 -0.41
CA ARG A 133 -6.06 13.72 0.86
C ARG A 133 -4.61 14.18 0.95
N LEU A 134 -3.68 13.36 0.46
CA LEU A 134 -2.27 13.72 0.38
C LEU A 134 -2.00 14.84 -0.62
N ARG A 135 -2.69 14.88 -1.77
CA ARG A 135 -2.65 16.04 -2.69
C ARG A 135 -3.02 17.35 -1.97
N ARG A 136 -4.04 17.33 -1.10
CA ARG A 136 -4.45 18.53 -0.34
C ARG A 136 -3.40 18.90 0.71
N ALA A 137 -2.80 17.90 1.34
CA ALA A 137 -1.75 18.11 2.32
C ALA A 137 -0.44 18.66 1.73
N ILE A 138 -0.08 18.23 0.53
CA ILE A 138 1.08 18.72 -0.23
C ILE A 138 0.79 20.11 -0.82
N ALA A 139 -0.46 20.42 -1.18
CA ALA A 139 -0.84 21.70 -1.78
C ALA A 139 -1.01 22.84 -0.76
N SER A 140 -1.32 22.52 0.50
CA SER A 140 -1.24 23.49 1.60
C SER A 140 0.22 23.67 1.97
N ASN A 141 0.80 24.79 1.55
CA ASN A 141 2.22 25.12 1.65
C ASN A 141 2.69 25.47 3.08
N ASP A 142 2.09 24.87 4.12
CA ASP A 142 2.56 24.93 5.49
C ASP A 142 2.81 23.50 6.01
N ASP A 143 4.06 23.29 6.43
CA ASP A 143 4.67 22.14 7.10
C ASP A 143 4.74 20.77 6.39
N ASN A 144 5.96 20.53 5.91
CA ASN A 144 6.58 19.34 5.32
C ASN A 144 6.70 18.15 6.30
N ASP A 145 5.65 17.35 6.43
CA ASP A 145 5.71 16.15 7.30
C ASP A 145 5.77 14.81 6.54
N LEU A 146 5.33 14.80 5.27
CA LEU A 146 5.34 13.61 4.40
C LEU A 146 6.42 13.67 3.32
N THR A 147 6.86 14.87 2.96
CA THR A 147 8.02 15.11 2.07
C THR A 147 9.34 14.84 2.78
N THR A 148 9.34 14.65 4.10
CA THR A 148 10.52 14.37 4.92
C THR A 148 10.58 12.93 5.42
N ILE A 149 9.57 12.10 5.13
CA ILE A 149 9.62 10.67 5.41
C ILE A 149 10.59 10.02 4.44
N LYS A 150 11.51 9.22 4.99
CA LYS A 150 12.43 8.43 4.19
C LYS A 150 11.74 7.17 3.69
N VAL A 151 11.96 6.81 2.44
CA VAL A 151 11.30 5.66 1.79
C VAL A 151 11.55 4.35 2.56
N ARG A 152 12.69 4.22 3.24
CA ARG A 152 12.98 3.08 4.14
C ARG A 152 11.97 2.86 5.26
N GLU A 153 11.27 3.90 5.71
CA GLU A 153 10.28 3.80 6.79
C GLU A 153 8.97 3.19 6.31
N LEU A 154 8.82 2.99 5.00
CA LEU A 154 7.64 2.43 4.33
C LEU A 154 7.92 1.05 3.73
N ILE A 155 9.12 0.51 3.94
CA ILE A 155 9.47 -0.83 3.46
C ILE A 155 8.77 -1.85 4.38
N SER A 156 7.70 -2.46 3.88
CA SER A 156 6.92 -3.46 4.62
C SER A 156 7.38 -4.89 4.38
N ARG A 157 8.14 -5.19 3.30
CA ARG A 157 8.59 -6.56 3.00
C ARG A 157 10.02 -6.62 2.42
N PRO A 158 10.78 -7.69 2.72
CA PRO A 158 12.06 -7.97 2.07
C PRO A 158 11.86 -8.20 0.57
N VAL A 159 12.89 -7.90 -0.22
CA VAL A 159 12.87 -8.16 -1.67
C VAL A 159 13.43 -9.54 -1.93
N PHE A 160 12.73 -10.31 -2.76
CA PHE A 160 13.21 -11.59 -3.22
C PHE A 160 14.14 -11.41 -4.41
N THR A 161 15.28 -12.09 -4.35
CA THR A 161 16.32 -12.07 -5.37
C THR A 161 16.45 -13.45 -6.01
N ILE A 162 16.69 -13.48 -7.31
CA ILE A 162 16.91 -14.71 -8.10
C ILE A 162 18.10 -14.51 -9.04
N ASN A 163 18.80 -15.58 -9.42
CA ASN A 163 19.93 -15.46 -10.33
C ASN A 163 19.50 -15.35 -11.80
N ASP A 164 20.29 -14.64 -12.60
CA ASP A 164 20.05 -14.42 -14.04
C ASP A 164 20.13 -15.69 -14.91
N THR A 165 20.77 -16.74 -14.38
CA THR A 165 20.91 -18.08 -14.98
C THR A 165 19.74 -19.02 -14.68
N GLU A 166 18.93 -18.72 -13.68
CA GLU A 166 17.73 -19.51 -13.36
C GLU A 166 16.67 -19.37 -14.45
N SER A 167 15.71 -20.30 -14.48
CA SER A 167 14.72 -20.34 -15.55
C SER A 167 13.54 -19.40 -15.30
N ILE A 168 12.81 -19.08 -16.38
CA ILE A 168 11.54 -18.35 -16.29
C ILE A 168 10.54 -19.10 -15.39
N ARG A 169 10.56 -20.44 -15.45
CA ARG A 169 9.74 -21.31 -14.60
C ARG A 169 10.09 -21.16 -13.12
N ASP A 170 11.37 -21.19 -12.77
CA ASP A 170 11.82 -21.06 -11.38
C ASP A 170 11.40 -19.72 -10.78
N ALA A 171 11.53 -18.64 -11.56
CA ALA A 171 11.02 -17.33 -11.15
C ALA A 171 9.51 -17.33 -10.89
N ALA A 172 8.72 -17.94 -11.77
CA ALA A 172 7.27 -18.00 -11.60
C ALA A 172 6.86 -18.80 -10.35
N ILE A 173 7.55 -19.91 -10.07
CA ILE A 173 7.35 -20.70 -8.85
C ILE A 173 7.69 -19.86 -7.61
N LEU A 174 8.86 -19.22 -7.59
CA LEU A 174 9.28 -18.38 -6.48
C LEU A 174 8.31 -17.21 -6.23
N MET A 175 7.78 -16.62 -7.30
CA MET A 175 6.79 -15.53 -7.20
C MET A 175 5.47 -16.00 -6.58
N ASP A 176 5.02 -17.22 -6.89
CA ASP A 176 3.83 -17.84 -6.30
C ASP A 176 4.05 -18.23 -4.83
N GLU A 177 5.15 -18.94 -4.54
CA GLU A 177 5.50 -19.40 -3.19
C GLU A 177 5.66 -18.24 -2.19
N GLU A 178 6.32 -17.16 -2.61
CA GLU A 178 6.59 -15.99 -1.77
C GLU A 178 5.53 -14.89 -1.90
N ASN A 179 4.46 -15.15 -2.66
CA ASN A 179 3.37 -14.21 -2.94
C ASN A 179 3.89 -12.80 -3.32
N THR A 180 4.80 -12.77 -4.31
CA THR A 180 5.45 -11.54 -4.79
C THR A 180 5.26 -11.34 -6.30
N SER A 181 4.88 -10.12 -6.68
CA SER A 181 4.68 -9.71 -8.08
C SER A 181 5.96 -9.20 -8.75
N CYS A 182 7.11 -9.29 -8.07
CA CYS A 182 8.37 -8.73 -8.53
C CYS A 182 9.58 -9.46 -7.92
N LEU A 183 10.60 -9.70 -8.75
CA LEU A 183 11.90 -10.23 -8.35
C LEU A 183 13.04 -9.31 -8.80
N ILE A 184 14.10 -9.25 -8.00
CA ILE A 184 15.37 -8.63 -8.37
C ILE A 184 16.30 -9.70 -8.90
N ILE A 185 16.90 -9.43 -10.04
CA ILE A 185 17.80 -10.37 -10.69
C ILE A 185 19.24 -9.95 -10.42
N ASN A 186 20.03 -10.89 -9.89
CA ASN A 186 21.45 -10.73 -9.63
C ASN A 186 22.26 -11.64 -10.56
N SER A 187 23.57 -11.40 -10.65
CA SER A 187 24.50 -12.32 -11.32
C SER A 187 25.31 -13.09 -10.29
N GLU A 188 25.61 -14.34 -10.59
CA GLU A 188 26.61 -15.12 -9.84
C GLU A 188 28.05 -14.78 -10.24
N GLU A 189 28.26 -13.97 -11.29
CA GLU A 189 29.59 -13.59 -11.73
C GLU A 189 30.35 -12.81 -10.64
N PRO A 190 31.61 -13.18 -10.32
CA PRO A 190 32.37 -12.58 -9.21
C PRO A 190 32.51 -11.05 -9.30
N HIS A 191 32.45 -10.49 -10.51
CA HIS A 191 32.58 -9.06 -10.77
C HIS A 191 31.26 -8.30 -10.71
N LEU A 192 30.11 -9.00 -10.72
CA LEU A 192 28.76 -8.43 -10.77
C LEU A 192 27.89 -8.82 -9.56
N LYS A 193 28.47 -9.55 -8.60
CA LYS A 193 27.78 -10.17 -7.47
C LYS A 193 26.99 -9.20 -6.56
N ASP A 194 27.40 -7.93 -6.50
CA ASP A 194 26.72 -6.89 -5.71
C ASP A 194 25.87 -5.94 -6.59
N GLU A 195 25.78 -6.18 -7.90
CA GLU A 195 25.05 -5.33 -8.85
C GLU A 195 23.72 -5.96 -9.28
N ILE A 196 22.66 -5.15 -9.30
CA ILE A 196 21.37 -5.54 -9.86
C ILE A 196 21.52 -5.66 -11.37
N GLN A 197 21.29 -6.86 -11.90
CA GLN A 197 21.32 -7.14 -13.33
C GLN A 197 19.97 -6.89 -14.00
N GLY A 198 18.89 -6.98 -13.23
CA GLY A 198 17.57 -6.76 -13.77
C GLY A 198 16.45 -6.79 -12.74
N ILE A 199 15.26 -6.52 -13.23
CA ILE A 199 14.00 -6.68 -12.51
C ILE A 199 13.05 -7.50 -13.38
N LEU A 200 12.28 -8.37 -12.74
CA LEU A 200 11.22 -9.16 -13.38
C LEU A 200 9.91 -8.92 -12.65
N THR A 201 8.83 -8.72 -13.41
CA THR A 201 7.48 -8.50 -12.89
C THR A 201 6.48 -9.43 -13.59
N ASP A 202 5.27 -9.58 -13.03
CA ASP A 202 4.18 -10.35 -13.66
C ASP A 202 3.92 -9.91 -15.11
N ARG A 203 4.04 -8.59 -15.36
CA ARG A 203 3.90 -8.03 -16.70
C ARG A 203 4.99 -8.52 -17.65
N ASP A 204 6.22 -8.66 -17.19
CA ASP A 204 7.32 -9.16 -18.01
C ASP A 204 7.12 -10.64 -18.34
N LEU A 205 6.71 -11.46 -17.35
CA LEU A 205 6.33 -12.86 -17.59
C LEU A 205 5.21 -12.96 -18.64
N CYS A 206 4.11 -12.23 -18.47
CA CYS A 206 2.99 -12.25 -19.39
C CYS A 206 3.38 -11.76 -20.81
N THR A 207 4.11 -10.65 -20.91
CA THR A 207 4.35 -9.99 -22.22
C THR A 207 5.59 -10.47 -22.96
N ARG A 208 6.62 -10.97 -22.26
CA ARG A 208 7.89 -11.38 -22.85
C ARG A 208 8.09 -12.89 -22.84
N ALA A 209 7.54 -13.62 -21.87
CA ALA A 209 7.56 -15.07 -21.89
C ALA A 209 6.30 -15.64 -22.55
N ILE A 210 5.13 -15.48 -21.94
CA ILE A 210 3.88 -16.14 -22.36
C ILE A 210 3.42 -15.65 -23.73
N ALA A 211 3.24 -14.34 -23.90
CA ALA A 211 2.73 -13.76 -25.15
C ALA A 211 3.64 -14.00 -26.36
N ARG A 212 4.92 -14.28 -26.13
CA ARG A 212 5.91 -14.56 -27.19
C ARG A 212 6.20 -16.04 -27.38
N GLY A 213 5.58 -16.92 -26.57
CA GLY A 213 5.85 -18.36 -26.58
C GLY A 213 7.30 -18.69 -26.27
N ALA A 214 7.93 -17.96 -25.34
CA ALA A 214 9.27 -18.28 -24.89
C ALA A 214 9.30 -19.65 -24.23
N ASP A 215 10.41 -20.35 -24.38
CA ASP A 215 10.65 -21.59 -23.65
C ASP A 215 10.83 -21.26 -22.16
N LEU A 216 10.00 -21.86 -21.30
CA LEU A 216 9.98 -21.58 -19.87
C LEU A 216 11.25 -22.03 -19.15
N ASP A 217 12.02 -22.92 -19.77
CA ASP A 217 13.30 -23.38 -19.26
C ASP A 217 14.47 -22.47 -19.72
N SER A 218 14.18 -21.41 -20.50
CA SER A 218 15.15 -20.37 -20.87
C SER A 218 15.58 -19.53 -19.67
N PRO A 219 16.80 -18.94 -19.70
CA PRO A 219 17.30 -18.12 -18.60
C PRO A 219 16.56 -16.79 -18.47
N LEU A 220 16.44 -16.30 -17.24
CA LEU A 220 15.78 -15.01 -16.91
C LEU A 220 16.40 -13.81 -17.62
N SER A 221 17.69 -13.85 -17.91
CA SER A 221 18.41 -12.82 -18.68
C SER A 221 17.76 -12.49 -20.03
N SER A 222 16.94 -13.39 -20.58
CA SER A 222 16.22 -13.22 -21.85
C SER A 222 14.92 -12.40 -21.75
N VAL A 223 14.31 -12.34 -20.56
CA VAL A 223 13.01 -11.69 -20.34
C VAL A 223 13.06 -10.53 -19.35
N MET A 224 14.13 -10.41 -18.57
CA MET A 224 14.30 -9.35 -17.57
C MET A 224 14.42 -7.95 -18.15
N THR A 225 14.09 -6.94 -17.34
CA THR A 225 14.39 -5.53 -17.63
C THR A 225 15.76 -5.18 -17.04
N LYS A 226 16.74 -4.87 -17.90
CA LYS A 226 18.14 -4.61 -17.50
C LYS A 226 18.40 -3.20 -16.96
N ASP A 227 17.75 -2.19 -17.54
CA ASP A 227 17.89 -0.80 -17.11
C ASP A 227 17.05 -0.52 -15.86
N VAL A 228 17.49 -1.04 -14.72
CA VAL A 228 16.77 -0.91 -13.46
C VAL A 228 16.96 0.48 -12.89
N ILE A 229 15.87 1.24 -12.84
CA ILE A 229 15.83 2.50 -12.11
C ILE A 229 15.79 2.18 -10.62
N THR A 230 16.76 2.67 -9.86
CA THR A 230 16.86 2.46 -8.42
C THR A 230 16.78 3.78 -7.66
N LEU A 231 16.61 3.70 -6.34
CA LEU A 231 16.61 4.87 -5.46
C LEU A 231 17.37 4.58 -4.16
N ASP A 232 18.03 5.57 -3.58
CA ASP A 232 18.65 5.39 -2.26
C ASP A 232 17.58 5.17 -1.18
N SER A 233 17.82 4.22 -0.27
CA SER A 233 16.94 3.91 0.85
C SER A 233 16.69 5.09 1.81
N ASN A 234 17.60 6.07 1.88
CA ASN A 234 17.44 7.29 2.66
C ASN A 234 16.79 8.43 1.88
N ALA A 235 16.51 8.23 0.58
CA ALA A 235 15.75 9.18 -0.19
C ALA A 235 14.36 9.37 0.42
N TYR A 236 13.80 10.53 0.17
CA TYR A 236 12.47 10.87 0.64
C TYR A 236 11.39 10.29 -0.27
N VAL A 237 10.20 10.13 0.29
CA VAL A 237 9.03 9.62 -0.42
C VAL A 237 8.74 10.40 -1.70
N TYR A 238 8.85 11.72 -1.67
CA TYR A 238 8.66 12.55 -2.86
C TYR A 238 9.71 12.28 -3.96
N GLU A 239 10.92 11.85 -3.61
CA GLU A 239 11.97 11.52 -4.59
C GLU A 239 11.65 10.20 -5.30
N ALA A 240 11.18 9.19 -4.55
CA ALA A 240 10.68 7.94 -5.15
C ALA A 240 9.54 8.22 -6.13
N MET A 241 8.64 9.13 -5.73
CA MET A 241 7.45 9.54 -6.45
C MET A 241 7.78 10.19 -7.79
N LEU A 242 8.68 11.18 -7.76
CA LEU A 242 9.17 11.85 -8.96
C LEU A 242 9.95 10.89 -9.87
N THR A 243 10.71 9.96 -9.29
CA THR A 243 11.49 8.97 -10.03
C THR A 243 10.57 8.00 -10.79
N MET A 244 9.59 7.41 -10.10
CA MET A 244 8.60 6.53 -10.73
C MET A 244 7.83 7.24 -11.85
N GLN A 245 7.44 8.50 -11.66
CA GLN A 245 6.73 9.28 -12.68
C GLN A 245 7.62 9.60 -13.89
N ARG A 246 8.87 10.02 -13.64
CA ARG A 246 9.82 10.39 -14.71
C ARG A 246 10.15 9.20 -15.60
N TYR A 247 10.33 8.03 -15.02
CA TYR A 247 10.73 6.82 -15.74
C TYR A 247 9.55 5.89 -16.06
N ASN A 248 8.33 6.25 -15.65
CA ASN A 248 7.11 5.46 -15.84
C ASN A 248 7.24 4.01 -15.35
N VAL A 249 7.84 3.83 -14.17
CA VAL A 249 8.07 2.53 -13.54
C VAL A 249 7.15 2.31 -12.34
N HIS A 250 6.68 1.07 -12.18
CA HIS A 250 5.78 0.69 -11.10
C HIS A 250 6.49 0.06 -9.89
N HIS A 251 7.76 -0.27 -10.04
CA HIS A 251 8.57 -0.93 -9.02
C HIS A 251 9.89 -0.19 -8.96
N LEU A 252 10.29 0.23 -7.75
CA LEU A 252 11.52 0.99 -7.53
C LEU A 252 12.36 0.29 -6.46
N PRO A 253 13.40 -0.45 -6.88
CA PRO A 253 14.32 -1.09 -5.96
C PRO A 253 15.09 -0.03 -5.16
N LEU A 254 15.16 -0.26 -3.85
CA LEU A 254 15.79 0.66 -2.90
C LEU A 254 17.17 0.14 -2.53
N MET A 255 18.17 0.98 -2.74
CA MET A 255 19.57 0.64 -2.56
C MET A 255 20.13 1.25 -1.28
N ARG A 256 20.99 0.53 -0.57
CA ARG A 256 21.79 1.08 0.54
C ARG A 256 23.21 0.60 0.40
N LYS A 257 24.16 1.54 0.25
CA LYS A 257 25.59 1.22 0.06
C LYS A 257 25.82 0.20 -1.06
N GLY A 258 25.07 0.32 -2.15
CA GLY A 258 25.17 -0.57 -3.32
C GLY A 258 24.38 -1.88 -3.22
N LYS A 259 23.68 -2.18 -2.11
CA LYS A 259 22.91 -3.42 -1.96
C LYS A 259 21.40 -3.16 -2.00
N PRO A 260 20.60 -4.04 -2.62
CA PRO A 260 19.13 -3.97 -2.55
C PRO A 260 18.68 -4.22 -1.11
N LEU A 261 17.90 -3.30 -0.57
CA LEU A 261 17.41 -3.32 0.81
C LEU A 261 15.90 -3.52 0.90
N GLY A 262 15.16 -3.12 -0.14
CA GLY A 262 13.69 -3.09 -0.15
C GLY A 262 13.14 -2.76 -1.54
N LEU A 263 11.86 -3.01 -1.75
CA LEU A 263 11.17 -2.68 -3.00
C LEU A 263 10.03 -1.74 -2.67
N SER A 264 9.98 -0.59 -3.37
CA SER A 264 8.82 0.27 -3.30
C SER A 264 7.90 0.00 -4.49
N ARG A 265 6.64 -0.36 -4.23
CA ARG A 265 5.62 -0.56 -5.27
C ARG A 265 4.86 0.73 -5.52
N HIS A 266 4.53 1.00 -6.76
CA HIS A 266 3.78 2.18 -7.18
C HIS A 266 2.36 2.21 -6.61
N ARG A 267 1.76 1.10 -6.15
CA ARG A 267 0.50 1.14 -5.40
C ARG A 267 0.69 1.75 -4.00
N ILE A 268 1.74 1.34 -3.27
CA ILE A 268 2.17 1.93 -1.99
C ILE A 268 2.57 3.41 -2.18
N LEU A 269 3.21 3.71 -3.31
CA LEU A 269 3.61 5.08 -3.63
C LEU A 269 2.51 5.93 -4.29
N CYS A 270 1.45 5.33 -4.86
CA CYS A 270 0.27 5.99 -5.43
C CYS A 270 -0.72 6.37 -4.35
N VAL A 271 -0.88 5.51 -3.35
CA VAL A 271 -1.40 5.86 -2.01
C VAL A 271 -0.73 7.16 -1.54
N MET A 272 0.55 7.34 -1.88
CA MET A 272 1.32 8.55 -1.58
C MET A 272 1.45 9.61 -2.71
N ASN A 273 1.00 9.39 -3.95
CA ASN A 273 1.31 10.31 -5.07
C ASN A 273 0.57 10.12 -6.40
N ARG A 274 -0.74 9.95 -6.43
CA ARG A 274 -1.38 10.38 -7.68
C ARG A 274 -1.43 11.89 -7.64
N ARG A 275 -0.63 12.61 -8.44
CA ARG A 275 -1.04 13.49 -9.57
C ARG A 275 -0.30 12.85 -10.74
N THR A 276 -0.93 12.16 -11.69
CA THR A 276 -1.41 12.62 -13.01
C THR A 276 -1.72 11.29 -13.75
N ARG A 277 -2.84 10.99 -14.39
CA ARG A 277 -3.51 11.65 -15.52
C ARG A 277 -4.96 11.14 -15.64
N TYR A 278 -5.89 12.07 -15.86
CA TYR A 278 -6.94 11.95 -16.86
C TYR A 278 -6.73 13.13 -17.84
N PHE A 279 -7.16 12.96 -19.10
CA PHE A 279 -6.82 13.71 -20.33
C PHE A 279 -5.47 13.25 -20.95
N SER A 280 -5.43 12.63 -22.13
CA SER A 280 -6.32 12.67 -23.31
C SER A 280 -6.65 11.27 -23.81
#